data_AF-A0A3D4IPT5-F1
#
_entry.id   AF-A0A3D4IPT5-F1
#
_cell.length_a   1.000
_cell.length_b   1.000
_cell.length_c   1.000
_cell.angle_alpha   90.00
_cell.angle_beta   90.00
_cell.angle_gamma   90.00
#
_symmetry.space_group_name_H-M   'P 1'
#
loop_
_entity.id
_entity.type
_entity.pdbx_description
1 polymer ?
#
loop_
_entity_poly.entity_id
_entity_poly.type
_entity_poly.pdbx_seq_one_letter_code
_entity_poly.pdbx_strand_id
1 'polypeptide(L)'
;MRLLILFRLPHRFKVSLSFILIILLFSSCSSKKDSDQLSSSSQSLEDPKGSIEDNNTQIEGSDYVVSAADRTWDTVAFEVLRSQLPEFDFKQDISSLSVQELRFLRNTIPARYGYLFMHDDLRNYFYRTPWYKALMESRWYGDCKYSGLRPAPPITYTDEEIAFMDRVKKMEDSKLAQNYIIRDGFRYANVNNIVNAWQFESIPSKLLDGLDRNGFAIIPNNNVQFFHLYEQNDYSQVQNFVSTDMYLQLFHMHFSFMLRGLEEEQFVPILRELLNGLQEYSNVISTQEKDATIIDAINYNAAFYSIPLSILEEKNISLPEKYKKSVTAELANIKNQVTAFSLLLPSYTDNMFPYDLFKPRGHYTRTDILQRYFKAMQWLQTAPYCLKEETDFKRAMVAAFMLNNGKGKSGKSLTTLYKSILDPTSFLVGQPDNLSLLDICNILNSKNIKTLSDALKPETLNSVRKELASLQGKNMIKPKIELTCSDKINFMPSRFVLDNEILQEMTDTDRRPYPKGLDVLAAFGSVAAEGVLNERGQ
;
A
#
# COMPACT_ATOMS: atom_id res chain seq x y z
N MET A 1 -18.56 3.83 -26.03
CA MET A 1 -18.92 2.42 -25.78
C MET A 1 -18.33 2.04 -24.42
N ARG A 2 -19.09 2.27 -23.33
CA ARG A 2 -18.66 2.03 -21.94
C ARG A 2 -19.09 0.61 -21.55
N LEU A 3 -18.12 -0.28 -21.33
CA LEU A 3 -18.39 -1.63 -20.85
C LEU A 3 -18.65 -1.58 -19.33
N LEU A 4 -19.93 -1.68 -18.95
CA LEU A 4 -20.33 -2.03 -17.60
C LEU A 4 -20.06 -3.53 -17.40
N ILE A 5 -19.00 -3.87 -16.67
CA ILE A 5 -18.82 -5.22 -16.13
C ILE A 5 -19.62 -5.29 -14.83
N LEU A 6 -20.80 -5.90 -14.91
CA LEU A 6 -21.67 -6.20 -13.79
C LEU A 6 -21.07 -7.35 -12.96
N PHE A 7 -20.50 -7.02 -11.80
CA PHE A 7 -20.12 -7.99 -10.78
C PHE A 7 -21.34 -8.84 -10.35
N ARG A 8 -21.22 -10.16 -10.40
CA ARG A 8 -22.15 -11.10 -9.75
C ARG A 8 -21.84 -11.16 -8.25
N LEU A 9 -22.30 -10.17 -7.49
CA LEU A 9 -22.33 -10.23 -6.02
C LEU A 9 -23.75 -10.58 -5.53
N PRO A 10 -23.88 -11.31 -4.40
CA PRO A 10 -25.17 -11.67 -3.82
C PRO A 10 -26.01 -10.43 -3.45
N HIS A 11 -27.34 -10.59 -3.46
CA HIS A 11 -28.34 -9.50 -3.44
C HIS A 11 -28.17 -8.47 -2.31
N ARG A 12 -27.51 -8.84 -1.20
CA ARG A 12 -27.25 -8.00 -0.02
C ARG A 12 -26.23 -6.87 -0.25
N PHE A 13 -25.37 -6.95 -1.27
CA PHE A 13 -24.36 -5.92 -1.57
C PHE A 13 -24.86 -4.80 -2.50
N LYS A 14 -26.01 -4.98 -3.17
CA LYS A 14 -26.56 -3.97 -4.12
C LYS A 14 -27.10 -2.72 -3.41
N VAL A 15 -27.49 -2.84 -2.15
CA VAL A 15 -28.11 -1.75 -1.39
C VAL A 15 -27.07 -0.74 -0.89
N SER A 16 -25.89 -1.20 -0.42
CA SER A 16 -24.81 -0.29 0.03
C SER A 16 -24.11 0.45 -1.11
N LEU A 17 -23.93 -0.19 -2.28
CA LEU A 17 -23.25 0.44 -3.42
C LEU A 17 -24.09 1.57 -4.05
N SER A 18 -25.41 1.45 -3.99
CA SER A 18 -26.34 2.45 -4.53
C SER A 18 -26.28 3.77 -3.74
N PHE A 19 -25.95 3.72 -2.44
CA PHE A 19 -25.82 4.92 -1.60
C PHE A 19 -24.52 5.69 -1.86
N ILE A 20 -23.44 4.99 -2.19
CA ILE A 20 -22.13 5.60 -2.49
C ILE A 20 -22.12 6.25 -3.88
N LEU A 21 -22.84 5.68 -4.85
CA LEU A 21 -22.92 6.23 -6.21
C LEU A 21 -23.75 7.52 -6.29
N ILE A 22 -24.77 7.68 -5.43
CA ILE A 22 -25.63 8.87 -5.39
C ILE A 22 -24.88 10.09 -4.85
N ILE A 23 -23.93 9.92 -3.92
CA ILE A 23 -23.12 11.03 -3.39
C ILE A 23 -22.12 11.55 -4.44
N LEU A 24 -21.67 10.71 -5.37
CA LEU A 24 -20.77 11.11 -6.46
C LEU A 24 -21.49 11.75 -7.66
N LEU A 25 -22.81 11.58 -7.79
CA LEU A 25 -23.59 12.10 -8.92
C LEU A 25 -24.16 13.51 -8.70
N PHE A 26 -24.16 14.05 -7.47
CA PHE A 26 -24.70 15.39 -7.19
C PHE A 26 -23.66 16.53 -7.16
N SER A 27 -22.38 16.26 -7.43
CA SER A 27 -21.32 17.29 -7.40
C SER A 27 -20.83 17.76 -8.78
N SER A 28 -21.51 17.41 -9.87
CA SER A 28 -21.07 17.80 -11.22
C SER A 28 -22.17 18.52 -12.00
N CYS A 29 -22.32 19.82 -11.72
CA CYS A 29 -22.88 20.82 -12.64
C CYS A 29 -22.50 22.24 -12.17
N SER A 30 -21.52 22.88 -12.82
CA SER A 30 -21.66 24.25 -13.33
C SER A 30 -20.42 24.74 -14.10
N SER A 31 -20.68 25.12 -15.35
CA SER A 31 -20.07 26.16 -16.20
C SER A 31 -18.55 26.22 -16.48
N LYS A 32 -18.25 26.06 -17.78
CA LYS A 32 -17.09 26.58 -18.52
C LYS A 32 -16.80 28.06 -18.24
N LYS A 33 -15.53 28.41 -18.01
CA LYS A 33 -14.79 29.45 -18.76
C LYS A 33 -13.31 29.50 -18.38
N ASP A 34 -12.49 29.52 -19.43
CA ASP A 34 -11.15 30.09 -19.62
C ASP A 34 -10.09 30.00 -18.51
N SER A 35 -9.00 29.33 -18.89
CA SER A 35 -7.73 29.19 -18.19
C SER A 35 -6.87 30.44 -18.32
N ASP A 36 -6.38 30.96 -17.19
CA ASP A 36 -5.03 31.53 -17.10
C ASP A 36 -4.54 31.53 -15.64
N GLN A 37 -3.27 31.14 -15.51
CA GLN A 37 -2.28 31.35 -14.45
C GLN A 37 -2.75 31.60 -12.99
N LEU A 38 -2.27 30.78 -12.04
CA LEU A 38 -1.26 31.22 -11.06
C LEU A 38 -0.78 30.06 -10.15
N SER A 39 0.52 30.05 -9.93
CA SER A 39 1.31 29.20 -9.03
C SER A 39 1.03 29.47 -7.55
N SER A 40 1.05 28.41 -6.72
CA SER A 40 1.14 28.51 -5.27
C SER A 40 2.59 28.56 -4.78
N SER A 41 2.83 29.57 -3.96
CA SER A 41 3.95 29.83 -3.05
C SER A 41 4.21 28.75 -2.00
N SER A 42 5.48 28.55 -1.63
CA SER A 42 5.95 28.63 -0.23
C SER A 42 7.49 28.65 -0.13
N GLN A 43 7.99 29.84 0.22
CA GLN A 43 9.23 30.23 0.91
C GLN A 43 9.39 29.48 2.26
N SER A 44 10.52 29.39 2.98
CA SER A 44 11.81 30.12 3.02
C SER A 44 12.75 29.45 4.04
N LEU A 45 14.05 29.77 3.97
CA LEU A 45 15.01 30.20 5.03
C LEU A 45 16.43 29.88 4.47
N GLU A 46 17.45 30.74 4.43
CA GLU A 46 17.67 32.13 4.84
C GLU A 46 18.99 32.61 4.17
N ASP A 47 19.09 33.91 3.95
CA ASP A 47 20.07 34.68 3.15
C ASP A 47 21.34 35.05 3.99
N PRO A 48 22.47 35.60 3.44
CA PRO A 48 22.46 37.03 3.10
C PRO A 48 23.40 37.54 1.97
N LYS A 49 22.78 38.36 1.11
CA LYS A 49 23.07 39.79 0.79
C LYS A 49 24.25 40.21 -0.12
N GLY A 50 23.83 40.89 -1.19
CA GLY A 50 24.45 42.05 -1.85
C GLY A 50 23.73 42.35 -3.18
N SER A 51 22.61 43.10 -3.20
CA SER A 51 22.51 44.53 -3.61
C SER A 51 22.94 44.74 -5.08
N ILE A 52 22.12 45.17 -6.06
CA ILE A 52 21.29 46.39 -6.14
C ILE A 52 20.56 46.41 -7.51
N GLU A 53 19.33 46.91 -7.48
CA GLU A 53 18.53 47.66 -8.48
C GLU A 53 18.29 47.16 -9.92
N ASP A 54 17.00 47.09 -10.22
CA ASP A 54 16.37 47.16 -11.54
C ASP A 54 16.91 48.34 -12.37
N ASN A 55 17.30 48.04 -13.61
CA ASN A 55 17.15 48.99 -14.70
C ASN A 55 16.53 48.27 -15.91
N ASN A 56 15.26 48.57 -16.08
CA ASN A 56 14.46 48.33 -17.27
C ASN A 56 15.20 48.89 -18.49
N THR A 57 15.90 48.02 -19.21
CA THR A 57 16.47 48.32 -20.52
C THR A 57 15.89 47.30 -21.47
N GLN A 58 15.21 47.79 -22.51
CA GLN A 58 14.96 46.98 -23.70
C GLN A 58 16.30 46.41 -24.17
N ILE A 59 16.52 45.12 -23.95
CA ILE A 59 17.60 44.41 -24.63
C ILE A 59 16.98 43.94 -25.94
N GLU A 60 17.05 44.82 -26.95
CA GLU A 60 17.12 44.40 -28.35
C GLU A 60 18.12 43.24 -28.48
N GLY A 61 17.76 42.29 -29.34
CA GLY A 61 18.42 41.01 -29.54
C GLY A 61 19.88 40.93 -29.07
N SER A 62 20.13 40.15 -28.03
CA SER A 62 21.47 39.63 -27.82
C SER A 62 21.75 38.65 -28.96
N ASP A 63 22.34 39.14 -30.03
CA ASP A 63 22.94 38.32 -31.07
C ASP A 63 23.80 37.26 -30.38
N TYR A 64 23.41 36.00 -30.52
CA TYR A 64 24.25 34.88 -30.17
C TYR A 64 25.45 34.94 -31.13
N VAL A 65 26.52 35.62 -30.72
CA VAL A 65 27.74 35.69 -31.51
C VAL A 65 28.40 34.32 -31.46
N VAL A 66 28.10 33.53 -32.48
CA VAL A 66 28.80 32.31 -32.89
C VAL A 66 30.31 32.60 -32.86
N SER A 67 31.04 31.84 -32.05
CA SER A 67 32.48 32.07 -31.87
C SER A 67 33.20 31.86 -33.20
N ALA A 68 34.38 32.46 -33.40
CA ALA A 68 35.14 32.28 -34.65
C ALA A 68 35.48 30.80 -34.95
N ALA A 69 35.43 29.91 -33.95
CA ALA A 69 35.58 28.47 -34.11
C ALA A 69 34.35 27.79 -34.74
N ASP A 70 33.16 28.37 -34.58
CA ASP A 70 31.89 27.81 -35.05
C ASP A 70 31.58 28.18 -36.52
N ARG A 71 32.41 29.05 -37.14
CA ARG A 71 32.36 29.33 -38.60
C ARG A 71 32.85 28.16 -39.46
N THR A 72 33.30 27.07 -38.84
CA THR A 72 33.75 25.85 -39.52
C THR A 72 32.62 24.88 -39.87
N TRP A 73 31.36 25.22 -39.53
CA TRP A 73 30.19 24.36 -39.69
C TRP A 73 29.16 24.86 -40.74
N ASP A 74 29.59 25.69 -41.70
CA ASP A 74 28.78 26.20 -42.81
C ASP A 74 28.43 25.10 -43.85
N THR A 75 27.48 25.35 -44.78
CA THR A 75 27.05 24.39 -45.82
C THR A 75 28.22 23.77 -46.62
N VAL A 76 29.29 24.54 -46.84
CA VAL A 76 30.50 24.05 -47.52
C VAL A 76 31.19 22.95 -46.70
N ALA A 77 31.18 23.05 -45.37
CA ALA A 77 31.68 22.00 -44.49
C ALA A 77 30.77 20.76 -44.54
N PHE A 78 29.44 20.92 -44.60
CA PHE A 78 28.51 19.80 -44.73
C PHE A 78 28.74 18.99 -46.03
N GLU A 79 28.85 19.66 -47.18
CA GLU A 79 29.08 18.98 -48.47
C GLU A 79 30.45 18.29 -48.52
N VAL A 80 31.49 18.93 -47.97
CA VAL A 80 32.83 18.35 -47.84
C VAL A 80 32.80 17.12 -46.92
N LEU A 81 32.19 17.21 -45.74
CA LEU A 81 32.04 16.09 -44.81
C LEU A 81 31.28 14.92 -45.46
N ARG A 82 30.22 15.21 -46.23
CA ARG A 82 29.44 14.19 -46.93
C ARG A 82 30.23 13.53 -48.05
N SER A 83 31.05 14.29 -48.78
CA SER A 83 31.93 13.76 -49.84
C SER A 83 33.02 12.81 -49.31
N GLN A 84 33.36 12.93 -48.02
CA GLN A 84 34.36 12.09 -47.34
C GLN A 84 33.77 10.84 -46.70
N LEU A 85 32.45 10.64 -46.79
CA LEU A 85 31.83 9.44 -46.25
C LEU A 85 32.34 8.19 -47.01
N PRO A 86 32.55 7.07 -46.30
CA PRO A 86 32.97 5.83 -46.94
C PRO A 86 31.91 5.36 -47.93
N GLU A 87 32.33 4.67 -49.00
CA GLU A 87 31.41 4.00 -49.92
C GLU A 87 30.42 3.12 -49.15
N PHE A 88 29.17 3.06 -49.65
CA PHE A 88 28.10 2.30 -49.04
C PHE A 88 27.58 1.26 -50.02
N ASP A 89 27.64 -0.01 -49.64
CA ASP A 89 27.17 -1.10 -50.47
C ASP A 89 25.63 -1.21 -50.42
N PHE A 90 24.97 -0.65 -51.43
CA PHE A 90 23.53 -0.76 -51.61
C PHE A 90 23.07 -2.17 -52.02
N LYS A 91 23.97 -3.12 -52.29
CA LYS A 91 23.64 -4.50 -52.69
C LYS A 91 24.03 -5.54 -51.65
N GLN A 92 24.49 -5.09 -50.47
CA GLN A 92 24.84 -5.98 -49.36
C GLN A 92 23.71 -6.96 -49.02
N ASP A 93 24.09 -8.19 -48.65
CA ASP A 93 23.15 -9.19 -48.17
C ASP A 93 22.59 -8.76 -46.80
N ILE A 94 21.26 -8.73 -46.69
CA ILE A 94 20.53 -8.32 -45.50
C ILE A 94 19.71 -9.47 -44.90
N SER A 95 19.80 -10.68 -45.47
CA SER A 95 18.93 -11.81 -45.09
C SER A 95 19.20 -12.33 -43.68
N SER A 96 20.48 -12.35 -43.26
CA SER A 96 20.93 -12.82 -41.96
C SER A 96 20.77 -11.78 -40.83
N LEU A 97 20.59 -10.50 -41.18
CA LEU A 97 20.54 -9.41 -40.20
C LEU A 97 19.32 -9.51 -39.27
N SER A 98 19.51 -9.21 -38.01
CA SER A 98 18.46 -9.05 -37.00
C SER A 98 17.56 -7.84 -37.31
N VAL A 99 16.37 -7.80 -36.69
CA VAL A 99 15.46 -6.64 -36.78
C VAL A 99 16.17 -5.35 -36.37
N GLN A 100 17.01 -5.42 -35.34
CA GLN A 100 17.80 -4.29 -34.86
C GLN A 100 18.82 -3.81 -35.89
N GLU A 101 19.60 -4.73 -36.46
CA GLU A 101 20.61 -4.40 -37.48
C GLU A 101 19.96 -3.81 -38.73
N LEU A 102 18.82 -4.35 -39.16
CA LEU A 102 18.02 -3.79 -40.27
C LEU A 102 17.53 -2.37 -39.95
N ARG A 103 17.06 -2.12 -38.72
CA ARG A 103 16.65 -0.79 -38.28
C ARG A 103 17.82 0.19 -38.34
N PHE A 104 19.01 -0.18 -37.85
CA PHE A 104 20.19 0.68 -37.97
C PHE A 104 20.58 0.87 -39.43
N LEU A 105 20.64 -0.20 -40.22
CA LEU A 105 21.03 -0.16 -41.62
C LEU A 105 20.13 0.75 -42.47
N ARG A 106 18.80 0.69 -42.27
CA ARG A 106 17.84 1.60 -42.91
C ARG A 106 18.12 3.05 -42.54
N ASN A 107 18.37 3.30 -41.25
CA ASN A 107 18.60 4.65 -40.73
C ASN A 107 20.01 5.19 -41.02
N THR A 108 20.96 4.34 -41.45
CA THR A 108 22.28 4.79 -41.93
C THR A 108 22.13 5.77 -43.10
N ILE A 109 21.14 5.59 -43.98
CA ILE A 109 20.89 6.51 -45.09
C ILE A 109 20.55 7.91 -44.58
N PRO A 110 19.47 8.16 -43.80
CA PRO A 110 19.24 9.47 -43.18
C PRO A 110 20.42 9.99 -42.34
N ALA A 111 21.13 9.11 -41.61
CA ALA A 111 22.30 9.50 -40.81
C ALA A 111 23.41 10.12 -41.67
N ARG A 112 23.64 9.58 -42.88
CA ARG A 112 24.61 10.10 -43.86
C ARG A 112 24.22 11.47 -44.46
N TYR A 113 23.02 11.96 -44.16
CA TYR A 113 22.55 13.32 -44.45
C TYR A 113 22.54 14.24 -43.21
N GLY A 114 23.05 13.76 -42.07
CA GLY A 114 23.02 14.50 -40.80
C GLY A 114 21.63 14.59 -40.19
N TYR A 115 20.72 13.66 -40.49
CA TYR A 115 19.37 13.67 -39.91
C TYR A 115 19.42 13.58 -38.38
N LEU A 116 18.75 14.51 -37.70
CA LEU A 116 18.65 14.49 -36.23
C LEU A 116 17.60 13.47 -35.79
N PHE A 117 18.05 12.33 -35.26
CA PHE A 117 17.15 11.35 -34.64
C PHE A 117 16.62 11.85 -33.29
N MET A 118 15.29 11.87 -33.15
CA MET A 118 14.61 12.12 -31.87
C MET A 118 14.57 10.87 -30.97
N HIS A 119 14.63 9.69 -31.58
CA HIS A 119 14.80 8.45 -30.84
C HIS A 119 16.24 8.35 -30.32
N ASP A 120 16.37 8.30 -29.00
CA ASP A 120 17.65 8.41 -28.33
C ASP A 120 18.58 7.23 -28.63
N ASP A 121 18.02 6.05 -28.89
CA ASP A 121 18.76 4.85 -29.28
C ASP A 121 19.45 4.97 -30.63
N LEU A 122 18.74 5.44 -31.67
CA LEU A 122 19.30 5.73 -32.98
C LEU A 122 20.34 6.85 -32.90
N ARG A 123 20.01 7.92 -32.18
CA ARG A 123 20.94 9.05 -32.00
C ARG A 123 22.22 8.57 -31.34
N ASN A 124 22.15 7.91 -30.19
CA ASN A 124 23.31 7.41 -29.45
C ASN A 124 24.11 6.38 -30.24
N TYR A 125 23.47 5.53 -31.04
CA TYR A 125 24.17 4.59 -31.92
C TYR A 125 25.04 5.32 -32.94
N PHE A 126 24.46 6.24 -33.72
CA PHE A 126 25.21 6.96 -34.76
C PHE A 126 26.18 7.99 -34.19
N TYR A 127 25.88 8.59 -33.03
CA TYR A 127 26.75 9.59 -32.37
C TYR A 127 28.10 9.03 -31.94
N ARG A 128 28.23 7.70 -31.82
CA ARG A 128 29.52 7.01 -31.62
C ARG A 128 30.42 7.08 -32.85
N THR A 129 29.87 7.44 -34.02
CA THR A 129 30.64 7.60 -35.25
C THR A 129 30.99 9.08 -35.46
N PRO A 130 32.29 9.42 -35.67
CA PRO A 130 32.70 10.81 -35.85
C PRO A 130 32.00 11.51 -37.03
N TRP A 131 31.75 10.77 -38.12
CA TRP A 131 31.13 11.32 -39.34
C TRP A 131 29.68 11.76 -39.11
N TYR A 132 28.87 10.97 -38.39
CA TYR A 132 27.48 11.34 -38.14
C TYR A 132 27.40 12.54 -37.20
N LYS A 133 28.21 12.54 -36.13
CA LYS A 133 28.25 13.65 -35.18
C LYS A 133 28.52 14.97 -35.91
N ALA A 134 29.56 15.02 -36.74
CA ALA A 134 29.92 16.20 -37.51
C ALA A 134 28.82 16.65 -38.49
N LEU A 135 28.20 15.71 -39.23
CA LEU A 135 27.12 16.01 -40.17
C LEU A 135 25.85 16.51 -39.49
N MET A 136 25.47 15.87 -38.39
CA MET A 136 24.27 16.23 -37.62
C MET A 136 24.46 17.59 -36.94
N GLU A 137 25.60 17.82 -36.29
CA GLU A 137 25.90 19.12 -35.68
C GLU A 137 25.95 20.24 -36.73
N SER A 138 26.61 20.01 -37.87
CA SER A 138 26.64 20.99 -38.97
C SER A 138 25.23 21.34 -39.47
N ARG A 139 24.37 20.35 -39.68
CA ARG A 139 22.97 20.59 -40.06
C ARG A 139 22.20 21.32 -38.95
N TRP A 140 22.33 20.89 -37.70
CA TRP A 140 21.64 21.47 -36.55
C TRP A 140 21.98 22.94 -36.33
N TYR A 141 23.28 23.29 -36.35
CA TYR A 141 23.73 24.67 -36.21
C TYR A 141 23.45 25.50 -37.46
N GLY A 142 23.53 24.91 -38.65
CA GLY A 142 23.16 25.57 -39.92
C GLY A 142 21.67 25.93 -40.00
N ASP A 143 20.79 25.09 -39.48
CA ASP A 143 19.33 25.31 -39.46
C ASP A 143 18.90 26.25 -38.32
N CYS A 144 19.80 26.60 -37.40
CA CYS A 144 19.52 27.54 -36.31
C CYS A 144 19.42 28.97 -36.85
N LYS A 145 18.23 29.58 -36.73
CA LYS A 145 17.91 30.95 -37.21
C LYS A 145 18.87 32.05 -36.72
N TYR A 146 19.58 31.81 -35.62
CA TYR A 146 20.48 32.77 -34.97
C TYR A 146 21.96 32.49 -35.23
N SER A 147 22.32 31.45 -35.99
CA SER A 147 23.73 31.10 -36.21
C SER A 147 24.43 31.95 -37.28
N GLY A 148 23.66 32.61 -38.15
CA GLY A 148 24.23 33.33 -39.31
C GLY A 148 24.92 32.42 -40.33
N LEU A 149 24.81 31.09 -40.18
CA LEU A 149 25.36 30.09 -41.08
C LEU A 149 24.37 29.76 -42.20
N ARG A 150 24.85 29.30 -43.35
CA ARG A 150 23.95 28.82 -44.41
C ARG A 150 23.44 27.43 -44.04
N PRO A 151 22.12 27.20 -44.03
CA PRO A 151 21.54 25.90 -43.67
C PRO A 151 21.93 24.82 -44.69
N ALA A 152 22.11 23.60 -44.20
CA ALA A 152 22.35 22.46 -45.07
C ALA A 152 21.16 22.26 -46.03
N PRO A 153 21.39 21.82 -47.29
CA PRO A 153 20.30 21.62 -48.25
C PRO A 153 19.23 20.68 -47.69
N PRO A 154 17.94 20.85 -48.04
CA PRO A 154 16.91 19.90 -47.64
C PRO A 154 17.30 18.46 -47.98
N ILE A 155 16.93 17.53 -47.10
CA ILE A 155 17.28 16.13 -47.30
C ILE A 155 16.46 15.58 -48.48
N THR A 156 17.16 15.14 -49.53
CA THR A 156 16.59 14.49 -50.71
C THR A 156 17.38 13.23 -50.99
N TYR A 157 16.69 12.10 -51.12
CA TYR A 157 17.30 10.79 -51.38
C TYR A 157 17.31 10.47 -52.87
N THR A 158 18.30 9.71 -53.31
CA THR A 158 18.33 9.17 -54.68
C THR A 158 17.36 8.00 -54.83
N ASP A 159 16.97 7.67 -56.07
CA ASP A 159 16.13 6.49 -56.33
C ASP A 159 16.77 5.19 -55.82
N GLU A 160 18.10 5.08 -55.88
CA GLU A 160 18.86 3.93 -55.34
C GLU A 160 18.80 3.86 -53.81
N GLU A 161 18.93 5.00 -53.12
CA GLU A 161 18.80 5.08 -51.66
C GLU A 161 17.38 4.74 -51.18
N ILE A 162 16.36 5.23 -51.89
CA ILE A 162 14.95 4.92 -51.61
C ILE A 162 14.71 3.43 -51.81
N ALA A 163 15.12 2.86 -52.96
CA ALA A 163 14.96 1.44 -53.25
C ALA A 163 15.69 0.56 -52.22
N PHE A 164 16.86 0.99 -51.73
CA PHE A 164 17.57 0.32 -50.65
C PHE A 164 16.79 0.37 -49.33
N MET A 165 16.35 1.55 -48.89
CA MET A 165 15.58 1.71 -47.65
C MET A 165 14.30 0.88 -47.68
N ASP A 166 13.60 0.83 -48.83
CA ASP A 166 12.41 0.01 -49.03
C ASP A 166 12.72 -1.49 -48.96
N ARG A 167 13.84 -1.92 -49.56
CA ARG A 167 14.29 -3.32 -49.48
C ARG A 167 14.58 -3.73 -48.02
N VAL A 168 15.29 -2.88 -47.28
CA VAL A 168 15.59 -3.12 -45.86
C VAL A 168 14.31 -3.12 -45.02
N LYS A 169 13.41 -2.15 -45.26
CA LYS A 169 12.10 -2.07 -44.59
C LYS A 169 11.27 -3.33 -44.81
N LYS A 170 11.22 -3.84 -46.04
CA LYS A 170 10.48 -5.06 -46.36
C LYS A 170 11.03 -6.29 -45.64
N MET A 171 12.35 -6.39 -45.49
CA MET A 171 12.97 -7.45 -44.70
C MET A 171 12.67 -7.30 -43.20
N GLU A 172 12.75 -6.08 -42.68
CA GLU A 172 12.38 -5.76 -41.29
C GLU A 172 10.93 -6.17 -41.01
N ASP A 173 9.98 -5.82 -41.88
CA ASP A 173 8.57 -6.18 -41.76
C ASP A 173 8.33 -7.70 -41.80
N SER A 174 9.06 -8.41 -42.66
CA SER A 174 9.01 -9.87 -42.73
C SER A 174 9.43 -10.53 -41.40
N LYS A 175 10.49 -9.99 -40.76
CA LYS A 175 10.95 -10.49 -39.46
C LYS A 175 10.01 -10.07 -38.32
N LEU A 176 9.49 -8.84 -38.35
CA LEU A 176 8.50 -8.35 -37.38
C LEU A 176 7.18 -9.14 -37.43
N ALA A 177 6.80 -9.67 -38.58
CA ALA A 177 5.66 -10.59 -38.69
C ALA A 177 5.86 -11.88 -37.85
N GLN A 178 7.10 -12.19 -37.49
CA GLN A 178 7.49 -13.31 -36.62
C GLN A 178 7.81 -12.87 -35.19
N ASN A 179 7.34 -11.69 -34.75
CA ASN A 179 7.51 -11.20 -33.37
C ASN A 179 6.94 -12.12 -32.31
N TYR A 180 6.04 -13.02 -32.70
CA TYR A 180 5.42 -13.96 -31.80
C TYR A 180 5.48 -15.38 -32.32
N ILE A 181 5.69 -16.32 -31.41
CA ILE A 181 5.72 -17.75 -31.67
C ILE A 181 4.48 -18.36 -30.99
N ILE A 182 3.76 -19.21 -31.70
CA ILE A 182 2.64 -19.95 -31.15
C ILE A 182 3.14 -21.30 -30.65
N ARG A 183 2.91 -21.61 -29.36
CA ARG A 183 3.20 -22.91 -28.75
C ARG A 183 1.99 -23.32 -27.91
N ASP A 184 1.49 -24.53 -28.08
CA ASP A 184 0.35 -25.07 -27.33
C ASP A 184 -0.90 -24.16 -27.33
N GLY A 185 -1.13 -23.42 -28.42
CA GLY A 185 -2.24 -22.46 -28.55
C GLY A 185 -2.01 -21.09 -27.89
N PHE A 186 -0.87 -20.88 -27.21
CA PHE A 186 -0.50 -19.61 -26.59
C PHE A 186 0.50 -18.83 -27.45
N ARG A 187 0.43 -17.50 -27.37
CA ARG A 187 1.26 -16.56 -28.13
C ARG A 187 2.41 -16.04 -27.25
N TYR A 188 3.64 -16.41 -27.59
CA TYR A 188 4.87 -16.01 -26.88
C TYR A 188 5.68 -14.99 -27.67
N ALA A 189 6.45 -14.15 -26.99
CA ALA A 189 7.38 -13.23 -27.65
C ALA A 189 8.56 -14.00 -28.26
N ASN A 190 8.92 -13.67 -29.50
CA ASN A 190 10.12 -14.20 -30.12
C ASN A 190 11.36 -13.43 -29.64
N VAL A 191 12.16 -14.06 -28.79
CA VAL A 191 13.37 -13.43 -28.22
C VAL A 191 14.42 -13.03 -29.26
N ASN A 192 14.39 -13.64 -30.46
CA ASN A 192 15.28 -13.26 -31.57
C ASN A 192 14.96 -11.87 -32.15
N ASN A 193 13.76 -11.34 -31.85
CA ASN A 193 13.31 -10.03 -32.33
C ASN A 193 13.44 -8.92 -31.26
N ILE A 194 14.19 -9.15 -30.17
CA ILE A 194 14.49 -8.11 -29.18
C ILE A 194 15.39 -7.05 -29.83
N VAL A 195 14.90 -5.81 -29.93
CA VAL A 195 15.59 -4.72 -30.64
C VAL A 195 16.46 -3.83 -29.74
N ASN A 196 16.34 -3.97 -28.43
CA ASN A 196 17.02 -3.15 -27.44
C ASN A 196 18.08 -3.90 -26.64
N ALA A 197 18.54 -5.05 -27.13
CA ALA A 197 19.54 -5.87 -26.46
C ALA A 197 20.86 -5.12 -26.18
N TRP A 198 21.20 -4.16 -27.05
CA TRP A 198 22.37 -3.28 -26.94
C TRP A 198 22.39 -2.37 -25.71
N GLN A 199 21.25 -2.16 -25.04
CA GLN A 199 21.19 -1.36 -23.80
C GLN A 199 21.86 -2.07 -22.62
N PHE A 200 22.09 -3.37 -22.74
CA PHE A 200 22.64 -4.21 -21.70
C PHE A 200 24.04 -4.67 -22.10
N GLU A 201 25.01 -4.52 -21.21
CA GLU A 201 26.38 -5.02 -21.42
C GLU A 201 26.38 -6.54 -21.69
N SER A 202 25.53 -7.25 -20.96
CA SER A 202 25.21 -8.65 -21.23
C SER A 202 23.78 -8.97 -20.81
N ILE A 203 23.16 -9.91 -21.52
CA ILE A 203 21.84 -10.42 -21.18
C ILE A 203 22.01 -11.85 -20.65
N PRO A 204 21.69 -12.12 -19.37
CA PRO A 204 21.79 -13.48 -18.83
C PRO A 204 20.93 -14.46 -19.63
N SER A 205 21.47 -15.64 -19.95
CA SER A 205 20.70 -16.68 -20.68
C SER A 205 19.38 -17.02 -19.98
N LYS A 206 19.40 -17.07 -18.65
CA LYS A 206 18.21 -17.30 -17.82
C LYS A 206 17.10 -16.27 -18.03
N LEU A 207 17.45 -15.01 -18.33
CA LEU A 207 16.48 -13.96 -18.65
C LEU A 207 15.80 -14.26 -20.00
N LEU A 208 16.60 -14.56 -21.03
CA LEU A 208 16.09 -14.93 -22.36
C LEU A 208 15.24 -16.20 -22.31
N ASP A 209 15.71 -17.24 -21.60
CA ASP A 209 14.96 -18.48 -21.41
C ASP A 209 13.62 -18.24 -20.71
N GLY A 210 13.59 -17.34 -19.72
CA GLY A 210 12.38 -16.92 -19.04
C GLY A 210 11.40 -16.22 -19.98
N LEU A 211 11.89 -15.26 -20.77
CA LEU A 211 11.10 -14.53 -21.75
C LEU A 211 10.56 -15.44 -22.86
N ASP A 212 11.37 -16.34 -23.40
CA ASP A 212 10.97 -17.29 -24.45
C ASP A 212 9.92 -18.29 -23.92
N ARG A 213 10.10 -18.79 -22.70
CA ARG A 213 9.19 -19.79 -22.10
C ARG A 213 7.88 -19.20 -21.62
N ASN A 214 7.91 -18.02 -20.99
CA ASN A 214 6.77 -17.48 -20.24
C ASN A 214 6.23 -16.17 -20.79
N GLY A 215 6.94 -15.51 -21.71
CA GLY A 215 6.64 -14.13 -22.14
C GLY A 215 7.05 -13.05 -21.13
N PHE A 216 7.54 -13.46 -19.95
CA PHE A 216 8.09 -12.60 -18.91
C PHE A 216 9.20 -13.33 -18.15
N ALA A 217 10.07 -12.59 -17.48
CA ALA A 217 11.09 -13.16 -16.61
C ALA A 217 11.07 -12.46 -15.25
N ILE A 218 11.41 -13.21 -14.21
CA ILE A 218 11.55 -12.68 -12.85
C ILE A 218 13.03 -12.56 -12.54
N ILE A 219 13.47 -11.33 -12.30
CA ILE A 219 14.85 -11.03 -11.92
C ILE A 219 14.82 -10.60 -10.45
N PRO A 220 15.44 -11.36 -9.53
CA PRO A 220 15.61 -10.91 -8.16
C PRO A 220 16.37 -9.59 -8.13
N ASN A 221 15.92 -8.65 -7.32
CA ASN A 221 16.63 -7.40 -7.06
C ASN A 221 16.73 -7.14 -5.56
N ASN A 222 17.63 -6.25 -5.17
CA ASN A 222 17.84 -5.81 -3.79
C ASN A 222 17.34 -4.39 -3.56
N ASN A 223 16.50 -3.87 -4.46
CA ASN A 223 15.96 -2.52 -4.34
C ASN A 223 14.97 -2.47 -3.18
N VAL A 224 15.13 -1.48 -2.30
CA VAL A 224 14.28 -1.35 -1.10
C VAL A 224 12.85 -0.95 -1.46
N GLN A 225 12.68 -0.21 -2.57
CA GLN A 225 11.40 0.32 -3.04
C GLN A 225 11.38 0.37 -4.57
N PHE A 226 10.19 0.38 -5.17
CA PHE A 226 10.00 0.38 -6.63
C PHE A 226 10.64 1.59 -7.32
N PHE A 227 10.64 2.77 -6.69
CA PHE A 227 11.17 3.98 -7.32
C PHE A 227 12.67 3.88 -7.64
N HIS A 228 13.46 3.11 -6.88
CA HIS A 228 14.88 2.88 -7.20
C HIS A 228 15.04 2.15 -8.54
N LEU A 229 14.16 1.17 -8.82
CA LEU A 229 14.16 0.48 -10.10
C LEU A 229 13.73 1.44 -11.22
N TYR A 230 12.72 2.27 -10.97
CA TYR A 230 12.23 3.22 -11.98
C TYR A 230 13.26 4.28 -12.34
N GLU A 231 13.98 4.79 -11.33
CA GLU A 231 15.09 5.72 -11.49
C GLU A 231 16.27 5.06 -12.24
N GLN A 232 16.67 3.84 -11.85
CA GLN A 232 17.71 3.08 -12.56
C GLN A 232 17.37 2.88 -14.04
N ASN A 233 16.10 2.55 -14.31
CA ASN A 233 15.60 2.38 -15.67
C ASN A 233 15.65 3.70 -16.45
N ASP A 234 15.30 4.84 -15.84
CA ASP A 234 15.40 6.15 -16.48
C ASP A 234 16.85 6.50 -16.85
N TYR A 235 17.80 6.32 -15.92
CA TYR A 235 19.24 6.51 -16.21
C TYR A 235 19.76 5.57 -17.30
N SER A 236 19.21 4.36 -17.39
CA SER A 236 19.59 3.35 -18.39
C SER A 236 18.77 3.43 -19.69
N GLN A 237 17.84 4.39 -19.80
CA GLN A 237 16.90 4.53 -20.91
C GLN A 237 16.06 3.27 -21.17
N VAL A 238 15.81 2.49 -20.12
CA VAL A 238 14.94 1.31 -20.12
C VAL A 238 13.53 1.76 -19.75
N GLN A 239 12.51 1.29 -20.49
CA GLN A 239 11.14 1.72 -20.22
C GLN A 239 10.60 1.11 -18.93
N ASN A 240 9.92 1.92 -18.14
CA ASN A 240 9.20 1.48 -16.96
C ASN A 240 7.80 0.98 -17.32
N PHE A 241 7.43 -0.18 -16.77
CA PHE A 241 6.04 -0.62 -16.69
C PHE A 241 5.53 -0.34 -15.27
N VAL A 242 4.78 0.74 -15.11
CA VAL A 242 4.21 1.14 -13.82
C VAL A 242 2.81 0.58 -13.69
N SER A 243 2.55 -0.17 -12.63
CA SER A 243 1.23 -0.73 -12.35
C SER A 243 0.60 -0.07 -11.12
N THR A 244 -0.62 -0.49 -10.76
CA THR A 244 -1.34 0.03 -9.59
C THR A 244 -0.65 -0.30 -8.26
N ASP A 245 0.26 -1.29 -8.25
CA ASP A 245 1.06 -1.66 -7.08
C ASP A 245 1.88 -0.51 -6.50
N MET A 246 2.44 0.37 -7.35
CA MET A 246 3.17 1.55 -6.90
C MET A 246 2.27 2.46 -6.05
N TYR A 247 1.05 2.72 -6.51
CA TYR A 247 0.10 3.55 -5.79
C TYR A 247 -0.31 2.90 -4.46
N LEU A 248 -0.63 1.61 -4.48
CA LEU A 248 -0.99 0.86 -3.26
C LEU A 248 0.16 0.83 -2.25
N GLN A 249 1.40 0.68 -2.71
CA GLN A 249 2.60 0.71 -1.86
C GLN A 249 2.82 2.10 -1.24
N LEU A 250 2.69 3.17 -2.02
CA LEU A 250 2.79 4.54 -1.50
C LEU A 250 1.69 4.83 -0.47
N PHE A 251 0.44 4.42 -0.77
CA PHE A 251 -0.68 4.54 0.16
C PHE A 251 -0.42 3.77 1.45
N HIS A 252 0.03 2.52 1.38
CA HIS A 252 0.37 1.70 2.54
C HIS A 252 1.49 2.34 3.38
N MET A 253 2.55 2.86 2.75
CA MET A 253 3.62 3.56 3.46
C MET A 253 3.12 4.82 4.18
N HIS A 254 2.29 5.63 3.51
CA HIS A 254 1.69 6.82 4.10
C HIS A 254 0.79 6.46 5.30
N PHE A 255 -0.11 5.48 5.10
CA PHE A 255 -0.99 4.98 6.16
C PHE A 255 -0.20 4.44 7.35
N SER A 256 0.81 3.60 7.12
CA SER A 256 1.66 3.04 8.18
C SER A 256 2.43 4.13 8.93
N PHE A 257 2.94 5.15 8.24
CA PHE A 257 3.62 6.28 8.88
C PHE A 257 2.67 7.07 9.78
N MET A 258 1.49 7.42 9.27
CA MET A 258 0.47 8.16 10.02
C MET A 258 0.00 7.37 11.25
N LEU A 259 -0.35 6.09 11.08
CA LEU A 259 -0.84 5.24 12.16
C LEU A 259 0.22 5.08 13.25
N ARG A 260 1.48 4.88 12.86
CA ARG A 260 2.59 4.80 13.82
C ARG A 260 2.69 6.07 14.66
N GLY A 261 2.66 7.25 14.04
CA GLY A 261 2.71 8.52 14.75
C GLY A 261 1.54 8.68 15.72
N LEU A 262 0.33 8.35 15.30
CA LEU A 262 -0.86 8.38 16.17
C LEU A 262 -0.73 7.42 17.36
N GLU A 263 -0.27 6.20 17.12
CA GLU A 263 -0.12 5.18 18.16
C GLU A 263 0.93 5.60 19.21
N GLU A 264 2.12 6.01 18.76
CA GLU A 264 3.24 6.37 19.65
C GLU A 264 2.94 7.66 20.43
N GLU A 265 2.48 8.71 19.74
CA GLU A 265 2.38 10.05 20.33
C GLU A 265 1.06 10.31 21.03
N GLN A 266 -0.05 9.69 20.57
CA GLN A 266 -1.39 9.98 21.07
C GLN A 266 -2.00 8.78 21.81
N PHE A 267 -2.09 7.61 21.18
CA PHE A 267 -2.84 6.50 21.77
C PHE A 267 -2.15 5.88 22.97
N VAL A 268 -0.82 5.76 22.99
CA VAL A 268 -0.08 5.23 24.15
C VAL A 268 -0.35 6.06 25.42
N PRO A 269 -0.16 7.40 25.42
CA PRO A 269 -0.51 8.23 26.59
C PRO A 269 -1.98 8.11 27.01
N ILE A 270 -2.91 8.16 26.05
CA ILE A 270 -4.35 8.06 26.33
C ILE A 270 -4.70 6.70 26.94
N LEU A 271 -4.13 5.61 26.41
CA LEU A 271 -4.36 4.26 26.91
C LEU A 271 -3.83 4.09 28.34
N ARG A 272 -2.63 4.61 28.63
CA ARG A 272 -2.09 4.60 29.99
C ARG A 272 -2.99 5.37 30.95
N GLU A 273 -3.48 6.54 30.55
CA GLU A 273 -4.40 7.32 31.39
C GLU A 273 -5.73 6.59 31.63
N LEU A 274 -6.29 5.99 30.59
CA LEU A 274 -7.51 5.20 30.66
C LEU A 274 -7.36 4.03 31.64
N LEU A 275 -6.28 3.25 31.50
CA LEU A 275 -6.04 2.08 32.36
C LEU A 275 -5.74 2.48 33.81
N ASN A 276 -4.96 3.54 34.03
CA ASN A 276 -4.73 4.06 35.39
C ASN A 276 -6.04 4.53 36.04
N GLY A 277 -6.87 5.28 35.31
CA GLY A 277 -8.17 5.72 35.85
C GLY A 277 -9.13 4.56 36.11
N LEU A 278 -9.09 3.47 35.32
CA LEU A 278 -9.81 2.23 35.64
C LEU A 278 -9.31 1.58 36.93
N GLN A 279 -7.98 1.53 37.14
CA GLN A 279 -7.39 1.01 38.39
C GLN A 279 -7.80 1.85 39.60
N GLU A 280 -7.62 3.18 39.52
CA GLU A 280 -7.96 4.10 40.60
C GLU A 280 -9.45 4.02 40.94
N TYR A 281 -10.32 4.04 39.93
CA TYR A 281 -11.75 3.94 40.15
C TYR A 281 -12.14 2.58 40.76
N SER A 282 -11.52 1.48 40.32
CA SER A 282 -11.75 0.15 40.90
C SER A 282 -11.39 0.07 42.38
N ASN A 283 -10.31 0.73 42.79
CA ASN A 283 -9.90 0.82 44.20
C ASN A 283 -10.88 1.65 45.03
N VAL A 284 -11.41 2.74 44.48
CA VAL A 284 -12.42 3.56 45.18
C VAL A 284 -13.69 2.77 45.40
N ILE A 285 -14.26 2.17 44.35
CA ILE A 285 -15.56 1.48 44.46
C ILE A 285 -15.47 0.18 45.26
N SER A 286 -14.33 -0.53 45.25
CA SER A 286 -14.16 -1.75 46.06
C SER A 286 -14.20 -1.49 47.56
N THR A 287 -13.75 -0.30 48.01
CA THR A 287 -13.81 0.09 49.42
C THR A 287 -15.19 0.57 49.88
N GLN A 288 -16.04 1.01 48.95
CA GLN A 288 -17.38 1.52 49.23
C GLN A 288 -18.45 0.43 49.14
N GLU A 289 -18.19 -0.61 48.36
CA GLU A 289 -19.09 -1.75 48.19
C GLU A 289 -19.04 -2.69 49.39
N LYS A 290 -20.17 -3.32 49.70
CA LYS A 290 -20.30 -4.29 50.82
C LYS A 290 -20.59 -5.70 50.33
N ASP A 291 -21.18 -5.84 49.14
CA ASP A 291 -21.48 -7.14 48.57
C ASP A 291 -20.18 -7.82 48.08
N ALA A 292 -19.84 -8.94 48.72
CA ALA A 292 -18.63 -9.70 48.41
C ALA A 292 -18.56 -10.16 46.94
N THR A 293 -19.69 -10.44 46.30
CA THR A 293 -19.74 -10.86 44.89
C THR A 293 -19.44 -9.71 43.95
N ILE A 294 -19.91 -8.50 44.27
CA ILE A 294 -19.62 -7.28 43.51
C ILE A 294 -18.16 -6.89 43.70
N ILE A 295 -17.64 -6.93 44.94
CA ILE A 295 -16.22 -6.70 45.24
C ILE A 295 -15.33 -7.67 44.44
N ASP A 296 -15.70 -8.95 44.33
CA ASP A 296 -14.96 -9.92 43.53
C ASP A 296 -14.93 -9.54 42.04
N ALA A 297 -16.08 -9.13 41.48
CA ALA A 297 -16.17 -8.66 40.10
C ALA A 297 -15.37 -7.36 39.85
N ILE A 298 -15.31 -6.46 40.83
CA ILE A 298 -14.46 -5.26 40.79
C ILE A 298 -12.99 -5.67 40.76
N ASN A 299 -12.58 -6.54 41.68
CA ASN A 299 -11.21 -7.04 41.80
C ASN A 299 -10.75 -7.84 40.57
N TYR A 300 -11.66 -8.59 39.95
CA TYR A 300 -11.40 -9.26 38.67
C TYR A 300 -11.06 -8.25 37.57
N ASN A 301 -11.85 -7.17 37.44
CA ASN A 301 -11.61 -6.15 36.43
C ASN A 301 -10.32 -5.36 36.73
N ALA A 302 -10.01 -5.08 38.00
CA ALA A 302 -8.73 -4.53 38.39
C ALA A 302 -7.56 -5.45 37.95
N ALA A 303 -7.69 -6.76 38.15
CA ALA A 303 -6.71 -7.74 37.65
C ALA A 303 -6.65 -7.81 36.11
N PHE A 304 -7.78 -7.69 35.43
CA PHE A 304 -7.84 -7.68 33.97
C PHE A 304 -7.10 -6.47 33.37
N TYR A 305 -7.28 -5.27 33.95
CA TYR A 305 -6.65 -4.04 33.46
C TYR A 305 -5.20 -3.85 33.93
N SER A 306 -4.78 -4.55 34.98
CA SER A 306 -3.40 -4.48 35.45
C SER A 306 -2.43 -5.17 34.51
N ILE A 307 -2.87 -6.20 33.77
CA ILE A 307 -2.05 -6.88 32.76
C ILE A 307 -1.55 -5.89 31.67
N PRO A 308 -2.43 -5.21 30.90
CA PRO A 308 -1.98 -4.26 29.89
C PRO A 308 -1.27 -3.05 30.51
N LEU A 309 -1.65 -2.62 31.72
CA LEU A 309 -0.98 -1.51 32.40
C LEU A 309 0.46 -1.88 32.81
N SER A 310 0.68 -3.06 33.39
CA SER A 310 1.99 -3.61 33.71
C SER A 310 2.87 -3.76 32.47
N ILE A 311 2.29 -4.14 31.33
CA ILE A 311 3.00 -4.20 30.06
C ILE A 311 3.43 -2.79 29.60
N LEU A 312 2.57 -1.78 29.73
CA LEU A 312 2.85 -0.41 29.25
C LEU A 312 3.83 0.38 30.13
N GLU A 313 3.83 0.10 31.44
CA GLU A 313 4.63 0.82 32.45
C GLU A 313 5.86 0.05 32.93
N GLU A 314 5.95 -1.24 32.59
CA GLU A 314 7.03 -2.14 33.04
C GLU A 314 7.14 -2.21 34.56
N LYS A 315 5.99 -2.19 35.23
CA LYS A 315 5.89 -2.18 36.71
C LYS A 315 4.82 -3.16 37.18
N ASN A 316 5.05 -3.69 38.38
CA ASN A 316 4.05 -4.46 39.10
C ASN A 316 3.00 -3.51 39.66
N ILE A 317 1.75 -3.71 39.24
CA ILE A 317 0.61 -2.96 39.77
C ILE A 317 0.12 -3.64 41.05
N SER A 318 -0.23 -2.84 42.06
CA SER A 318 -0.80 -3.36 43.31
C SER A 318 -2.15 -4.02 43.04
N LEU A 319 -2.34 -5.24 43.54
CA LEU A 319 -3.50 -6.07 43.24
C LEU A 319 -4.00 -6.82 44.47
N PRO A 320 -5.31 -7.14 44.53
CA PRO A 320 -5.86 -8.05 45.53
C PRO A 320 -5.17 -9.42 45.48
N GLU A 321 -4.90 -10.01 46.65
CA GLU A 321 -4.10 -11.25 46.79
C GLU A 321 -4.64 -12.40 45.93
N LYS A 322 -5.97 -12.50 45.81
CA LYS A 322 -6.69 -13.53 45.04
C LYS A 322 -6.21 -13.63 43.57
N TYR A 323 -5.90 -12.50 42.93
CA TYR A 323 -5.61 -12.47 41.49
C TYR A 323 -4.12 -12.33 41.15
N LYS A 324 -3.25 -12.12 42.15
CA LYS A 324 -1.80 -11.95 41.92
C LYS A 324 -1.19 -13.12 41.15
N LYS A 325 -1.55 -14.35 41.51
CA LYS A 325 -1.04 -15.56 40.84
C LYS A 325 -1.50 -15.63 39.38
N SER A 326 -2.78 -15.40 39.12
CA SER A 326 -3.32 -15.40 37.76
C SER A 326 -2.65 -14.32 36.91
N VAL A 327 -2.59 -13.08 37.38
CA VAL A 327 -1.95 -11.97 36.63
C VAL A 327 -0.48 -12.24 36.33
N THR A 328 0.27 -12.78 37.30
CA THR A 328 1.67 -13.16 37.07
C THR A 328 1.80 -14.22 35.98
N ALA A 329 0.91 -15.21 35.97
CA ALA A 329 0.88 -16.24 34.94
C ALA A 329 0.52 -15.67 33.56
N GLU A 330 -0.47 -14.77 33.48
CA GLU A 330 -0.84 -14.09 32.24
C GLU A 330 0.33 -13.29 31.65
N LEU A 331 1.04 -12.52 32.49
CA LEU A 331 2.22 -11.76 32.05
C LEU A 331 3.35 -12.68 31.57
N ALA A 332 3.56 -13.82 32.23
CA ALA A 332 4.54 -14.82 31.79
C ALA A 332 4.15 -15.45 30.44
N ASN A 333 2.87 -15.81 30.26
CA ASN A 333 2.37 -16.36 29.01
C ASN A 333 2.48 -15.35 27.85
N ILE A 334 2.13 -14.08 28.09
CA ILE A 334 2.29 -12.99 27.11
C ILE A 334 3.76 -12.77 26.76
N LYS A 335 4.68 -12.91 27.72
CA LYS A 335 6.12 -12.83 27.47
C LYS A 335 6.62 -14.01 26.64
N ASN A 336 6.13 -15.22 26.93
CA ASN A 336 6.53 -16.44 26.22
C ASN A 336 5.96 -16.52 24.81
N GLN A 337 4.81 -15.89 24.54
CA GLN A 337 4.19 -15.81 23.21
C GLN A 337 3.92 -17.19 22.58
N VAL A 338 3.45 -18.12 23.42
CA VAL A 338 3.07 -19.48 23.03
C VAL A 338 1.69 -19.75 23.60
N THR A 339 0.79 -20.27 22.76
CA THR A 339 -0.56 -20.68 23.13
C THR A 339 -0.53 -21.55 24.39
N ALA A 340 -1.38 -21.22 25.38
CA ALA A 340 -1.40 -21.86 26.69
C ALA A 340 -2.77 -21.67 27.35
N PHE A 341 -3.06 -22.41 28.42
CA PHE A 341 -4.25 -22.17 29.24
C PHE A 341 -4.12 -20.85 30.03
N SER A 342 -5.26 -20.19 30.27
CA SER A 342 -5.33 -18.97 31.08
C SER A 342 -5.79 -19.29 32.49
N LEU A 343 -5.15 -18.67 33.48
CA LEU A 343 -5.58 -18.75 34.89
C LEU A 343 -6.56 -17.64 35.28
N LEU A 344 -6.80 -16.67 34.38
CA LEU A 344 -7.69 -15.54 34.62
C LEU A 344 -8.98 -15.63 33.80
N LEU A 345 -8.93 -16.12 32.57
CA LEU A 345 -10.06 -16.13 31.64
C LEU A 345 -10.84 -17.47 31.75
N PRO A 346 -12.09 -17.49 32.24
CA PRO A 346 -12.80 -18.75 32.49
C PRO A 346 -12.99 -19.63 31.25
N SER A 347 -13.25 -19.05 30.07
CA SER A 347 -13.40 -19.84 28.84
C SER A 347 -12.11 -20.49 28.34
N TYR A 348 -10.97 -20.18 28.94
CA TYR A 348 -9.65 -20.68 28.57
C TYR A 348 -8.97 -21.47 29.71
N THR A 349 -9.76 -21.96 30.67
CA THR A 349 -9.29 -22.97 31.63
C THR A 349 -9.12 -24.33 30.97
N ASP A 350 -10.07 -24.69 30.09
CA ASP A 350 -10.12 -25.97 29.38
C ASP A 350 -9.81 -25.83 27.88
N ASN A 351 -9.62 -24.59 27.41
CA ASN A 351 -9.20 -24.27 26.04
C ASN A 351 -7.95 -23.39 26.07
N MET A 352 -7.07 -23.53 25.08
CA MET A 352 -5.86 -22.72 25.04
C MET A 352 -6.13 -21.31 24.49
N PHE A 353 -5.66 -20.29 25.21
CA PHE A 353 -5.69 -18.90 24.76
C PHE A 353 -4.51 -18.63 23.82
N PRO A 354 -4.72 -17.94 22.67
CA PRO A 354 -3.71 -17.78 21.63
C PRO A 354 -2.70 -16.66 21.97
N TYR A 355 -1.83 -16.90 22.97
CA TYR A 355 -0.78 -15.94 23.34
C TYR A 355 0.28 -15.75 22.24
N ASP A 356 0.35 -16.64 21.25
CA ASP A 356 1.19 -16.47 20.07
C ASP A 356 0.81 -15.24 19.23
N LEU A 357 -0.44 -14.76 19.35
CA LEU A 357 -0.87 -13.51 18.74
C LEU A 357 -0.12 -12.28 19.29
N PHE A 358 0.46 -12.36 20.49
CA PHE A 358 1.17 -11.27 21.16
C PHE A 358 2.60 -11.02 20.63
N LYS A 359 3.01 -11.72 19.56
CA LYS A 359 4.25 -11.44 18.81
C LYS A 359 4.10 -10.13 18.03
N PRO A 360 4.87 -9.06 18.36
CA PRO A 360 4.85 -7.83 17.60
C PRO A 360 5.26 -8.08 16.15
N ARG A 361 4.58 -7.41 15.22
CA ARG A 361 4.74 -7.57 13.77
C ARG A 361 4.67 -6.23 13.06
N GLY A 362 5.15 -6.15 11.82
CA GLY A 362 5.10 -4.92 11.02
C GLY A 362 5.84 -3.77 11.68
N HIS A 363 5.23 -2.58 11.76
CA HIS A 363 5.87 -1.41 12.38
C HIS A 363 5.99 -1.52 13.91
N TYR A 364 5.27 -2.45 14.56
CA TYR A 364 5.33 -2.60 16.02
C TYR A 364 6.66 -3.14 16.53
N THR A 365 7.52 -3.68 15.66
CA THR A 365 8.86 -4.17 16.03
C THR A 365 9.91 -3.05 16.14
N ARG A 366 9.58 -1.82 15.75
CA ARG A 366 10.55 -0.72 15.60
C ARG A 366 11.03 -0.12 16.92
N THR A 367 10.15 -0.03 17.91
CA THR A 367 10.44 0.59 19.21
C THR A 367 9.84 -0.23 20.34
N ASP A 368 10.46 -0.21 21.52
CA ASP A 368 9.91 -0.93 22.69
C ASP A 368 8.55 -0.36 23.12
N ILE A 369 8.33 0.94 22.89
CA ILE A 369 7.04 1.60 23.13
C ILE A 369 5.94 0.94 22.30
N LEU A 370 6.17 0.78 20.99
CA LEU A 370 5.21 0.12 20.10
C LEU A 370 5.04 -1.37 20.43
N GLN A 371 6.12 -2.07 20.77
CA GLN A 371 6.02 -3.48 21.17
C GLN A 371 5.14 -3.67 22.41
N ARG A 372 5.28 -2.81 23.42
CA ARG A 372 4.45 -2.82 24.62
C ARG A 372 3.02 -2.42 24.31
N TYR A 373 2.82 -1.37 23.50
CA TYR A 373 1.49 -0.95 23.06
C TYR A 373 0.75 -2.07 22.34
N PHE A 374 1.40 -2.74 21.38
CA PHE A 374 0.85 -3.87 20.65
C PHE A 374 0.38 -4.97 21.60
N LYS A 375 1.22 -5.40 22.54
CA LYS A 375 0.86 -6.45 23.51
C LYS A 375 -0.29 -6.04 24.42
N ALA A 376 -0.31 -4.79 24.88
CA ALA A 376 -1.39 -4.26 25.71
C ALA A 376 -2.73 -4.20 24.94
N MET A 377 -2.71 -3.68 23.72
CA MET A 377 -3.90 -3.65 22.85
C MET A 377 -4.35 -5.05 22.46
N GLN A 378 -3.43 -5.98 22.21
CA GLN A 378 -3.75 -7.37 21.90
C GLN A 378 -4.56 -8.01 23.04
N TRP A 379 -4.16 -7.80 24.30
CA TRP A 379 -4.94 -8.25 25.46
C TRP A 379 -6.35 -7.65 25.46
N LEU A 380 -6.46 -6.33 25.33
CA LEU A 380 -7.73 -5.60 25.37
C LEU A 380 -8.67 -5.94 24.19
N GLN A 381 -8.11 -6.38 23.07
CA GLN A 381 -8.84 -6.77 21.87
C GLN A 381 -9.29 -8.23 21.88
N THR A 382 -8.54 -9.13 22.52
CA THR A 382 -8.75 -10.59 22.38
C THR A 382 -9.25 -11.28 23.64
N ALA A 383 -8.88 -10.81 24.84
CA ALA A 383 -9.37 -11.37 26.08
C ALA A 383 -10.88 -11.07 26.22
N PRO A 384 -11.75 -12.08 26.26
CA PRO A 384 -13.19 -11.87 26.19
C PRO A 384 -13.84 -11.97 27.57
N TYR A 385 -14.97 -11.27 27.71
CA TYR A 385 -16.06 -11.66 28.58
C TYR A 385 -17.11 -12.42 27.75
N CYS A 386 -17.81 -13.35 28.38
CA CYS A 386 -18.78 -14.21 27.70
C CYS A 386 -20.21 -13.76 28.01
N LEU A 387 -20.98 -13.43 26.96
CA LEU A 387 -22.35 -12.91 27.12
C LEU A 387 -23.31 -13.92 27.78
N LYS A 388 -23.12 -15.22 27.49
CA LYS A 388 -23.95 -16.33 27.98
C LYS A 388 -23.58 -16.77 29.40
N GLU A 389 -22.33 -16.57 29.82
CA GLU A 389 -21.85 -16.98 31.14
C GLU A 389 -22.18 -15.91 32.18
N GLU A 390 -22.99 -16.26 33.19
CA GLU A 390 -23.53 -15.30 34.15
C GLU A 390 -22.42 -14.54 34.92
N THR A 391 -21.38 -15.25 35.39
CA THR A 391 -20.27 -14.65 36.14
C THR A 391 -19.47 -13.68 35.28
N ASP A 392 -19.15 -14.05 34.04
CA ASP A 392 -18.38 -13.20 33.13
C ASP A 392 -19.20 -12.02 32.62
N PHE A 393 -20.48 -12.21 32.36
CA PHE A 393 -21.36 -11.12 32.00
C PHE A 393 -21.50 -10.11 33.13
N LYS A 394 -21.61 -10.54 34.40
CA LYS A 394 -21.55 -9.63 35.56
C LYS A 394 -20.24 -8.86 35.61
N ARG A 395 -19.10 -9.52 35.36
CA ARG A 395 -17.79 -8.84 35.28
C ARG A 395 -17.77 -7.79 34.17
N ALA A 396 -18.34 -8.08 32.99
CA ALA A 396 -18.46 -7.11 31.89
C ALA A 396 -19.36 -5.92 32.25
N MET A 397 -20.46 -6.16 32.98
CA MET A 397 -21.36 -5.11 33.47
C MET A 397 -20.66 -4.19 34.47
N VAL A 398 -19.89 -4.74 35.40
CA VAL A 398 -19.06 -3.96 36.33
C VAL A 398 -18.00 -3.17 35.55
N ALA A 399 -17.33 -3.79 34.59
CA ALA A 399 -16.32 -3.13 33.75
C ALA A 399 -16.90 -1.92 32.99
N ALA A 400 -18.07 -2.07 32.37
CA ALA A 400 -18.77 -1.00 31.69
C ALA A 400 -19.23 0.10 32.66
N PHE A 401 -19.70 -0.27 33.85
CA PHE A 401 -20.04 0.70 34.89
C PHE A 401 -18.81 1.53 35.32
N MET A 402 -17.65 0.89 35.50
CA MET A 402 -16.39 1.59 35.78
C MET A 402 -16.02 2.56 34.66
N LEU A 403 -16.15 2.13 33.41
CA LEU A 403 -15.84 2.94 32.22
C LEU A 403 -16.75 4.17 32.09
N ASN A 404 -18.03 4.06 32.44
CA ASN A 404 -18.98 5.17 32.44
C ASN A 404 -18.74 6.19 33.56
N ASN A 405 -18.31 5.76 34.73
CA ASN A 405 -18.30 6.59 35.94
C ASN A 405 -16.91 7.04 36.39
N GLY A 406 -15.85 6.39 35.94
CA GLY A 406 -14.48 6.77 36.28
C GLY A 406 -13.98 8.00 35.51
N LYS A 407 -12.87 8.56 35.97
CA LYS A 407 -12.15 9.66 35.31
C LYS A 407 -10.66 9.36 35.25
N GLY A 408 -10.00 9.86 34.21
CA GLY A 408 -8.55 9.88 34.14
C GLY A 408 -7.97 11.06 34.92
N LYS A 409 -6.65 11.06 35.08
CA LYS A 409 -5.91 12.14 35.77
C LYS A 409 -6.12 13.53 35.15
N SER A 410 -6.44 13.62 33.86
CA SER A 410 -6.78 14.88 33.19
C SER A 410 -8.18 15.41 33.53
N GLY A 411 -8.96 14.68 34.32
CA GLY A 411 -10.36 14.98 34.62
C GLY A 411 -11.35 14.55 33.54
N LYS A 412 -10.88 14.07 32.38
CA LYS A 412 -11.72 13.50 31.32
C LYS A 412 -12.38 12.21 31.81
N SER A 413 -13.61 11.96 31.37
CA SER A 413 -14.27 10.68 31.62
C SER A 413 -13.51 9.53 30.94
N LEU A 414 -13.51 8.34 31.53
CA LEU A 414 -12.85 7.18 30.93
C LEU A 414 -13.49 6.79 29.59
N THR A 415 -14.81 6.97 29.45
CA THR A 415 -15.51 6.79 28.17
C THR A 415 -15.00 7.75 27.10
N THR A 416 -14.70 9.00 27.44
CA THR A 416 -14.08 9.96 26.50
C THR A 416 -12.69 9.49 26.07
N LEU A 417 -11.84 9.07 27.01
CA LEU A 417 -10.50 8.56 26.69
C LEU A 417 -10.56 7.30 25.82
N TYR A 418 -11.50 6.40 26.11
CA TYR A 418 -11.77 5.21 25.31
C TYR A 418 -12.14 5.58 23.86
N LYS A 419 -13.07 6.52 23.69
CA LYS A 419 -13.50 7.01 22.37
C LYS A 419 -12.38 7.72 21.60
N SER A 420 -11.48 8.42 22.30
CA SER A 420 -10.31 9.05 21.67
C SER A 420 -9.35 8.07 21.01
N ILE A 421 -9.41 6.78 21.35
CA ILE A 421 -8.70 5.71 20.62
C ILE A 421 -9.64 5.02 19.63
N LEU A 422 -10.87 4.68 20.05
CA LEU A 422 -11.84 3.95 19.23
C LEU A 422 -12.20 4.70 17.94
N ASP A 423 -12.55 5.98 18.02
CA ASP A 423 -13.16 6.68 16.89
C ASP A 423 -12.15 6.90 15.75
N PRO A 424 -10.90 7.37 16.01
CA PRO A 424 -9.90 7.49 14.96
C PRO A 424 -9.52 6.13 14.37
N THR A 425 -9.37 5.10 15.20
CA THR A 425 -9.06 3.75 14.68
C THR A 425 -10.21 3.17 13.88
N SER A 426 -11.47 3.47 14.25
CA SER A 426 -12.64 3.03 13.49
C SER A 426 -12.77 3.73 12.15
N PHE A 427 -12.39 5.01 12.08
CA PHE A 427 -12.31 5.76 10.84
C PHE A 427 -11.20 5.25 9.90
N LEU A 428 -10.02 4.95 10.46
CA LEU A 428 -8.85 4.55 9.67
C LEU A 428 -8.88 3.09 9.21
N VAL A 429 -9.36 2.17 10.05
CA VAL A 429 -9.24 0.72 9.82
C VAL A 429 -10.58 0.06 9.52
N GLY A 430 -11.66 0.54 10.16
CA GLY A 430 -12.99 -0.05 10.04
C GLY A 430 -13.65 -0.28 11.40
N GLN A 431 -14.91 -0.70 11.38
CA GLN A 431 -15.71 -0.87 12.60
C GLN A 431 -15.25 -2.09 13.44
N PRO A 432 -15.50 -2.09 14.75
CA PRO A 432 -15.24 -3.27 15.60
C PRO A 432 -16.05 -4.48 15.14
N ASP A 433 -15.41 -5.66 15.12
CA ASP A 433 -16.01 -6.93 14.73
C ASP A 433 -16.62 -7.72 15.89
N ASN A 434 -16.49 -7.29 17.15
CA ASN A 434 -17.24 -7.92 18.26
C ASN A 434 -18.07 -6.90 19.04
N LEU A 435 -18.92 -7.40 19.94
CA LEU A 435 -19.47 -6.59 21.03
C LEU A 435 -18.34 -5.99 21.86
N SER A 436 -18.47 -4.71 22.19
CA SER A 436 -17.52 -3.95 22.98
C SER A 436 -18.10 -3.60 24.35
N LEU A 437 -17.26 -3.28 25.33
CA LEU A 437 -17.76 -2.69 26.58
C LEU A 437 -18.48 -1.36 26.36
N LEU A 438 -18.17 -0.62 25.28
CA LEU A 438 -18.87 0.60 24.95
C LEU A 438 -20.35 0.34 24.61
N ASP A 439 -20.68 -0.82 24.05
CA ASP A 439 -22.08 -1.21 23.81
C ASP A 439 -22.86 -1.34 25.12
N ILE A 440 -22.25 -1.98 26.12
CA ILE A 440 -22.83 -2.06 27.47
C ILE A 440 -22.93 -0.66 28.10
N CYS A 441 -21.88 0.16 27.95
CA CYS A 441 -21.86 1.53 28.50
C CYS A 441 -23.03 2.36 27.97
N ASN A 442 -23.29 2.29 26.65
CA ASN A 442 -24.38 3.00 26.01
C ASN A 442 -25.74 2.53 26.52
N ILE A 443 -25.94 1.21 26.68
CA ILE A 443 -27.19 0.64 27.21
C ILE A 443 -27.40 1.08 28.67
N LEU A 444 -26.38 0.97 29.53
CA LEU A 444 -26.45 1.41 30.93
C LEU A 444 -26.81 2.90 31.06
N ASN A 445 -26.21 3.76 30.23
CA ASN A 445 -26.51 5.19 30.20
C ASN A 445 -27.94 5.45 29.73
N SER A 446 -28.42 4.76 28.69
CA SER A 446 -29.79 4.90 28.19
C SER A 446 -30.86 4.52 29.23
N LYS A 447 -30.52 3.59 30.13
CA LYS A 447 -31.36 3.13 31.23
C LYS A 447 -31.16 3.95 32.52
N ASN A 448 -30.29 4.97 32.50
CA ASN A 448 -29.97 5.82 33.65
C ASN A 448 -29.56 5.01 34.90
N ILE A 449 -28.76 3.96 34.71
CA ILE A 449 -28.26 3.13 35.81
C ILE A 449 -27.18 3.90 36.58
N LYS A 450 -27.43 4.19 37.86
CA LYS A 450 -26.55 5.04 38.70
C LYS A 450 -25.68 4.27 39.68
N THR A 451 -26.05 3.04 40.02
CA THR A 451 -25.32 2.23 41.02
C THR A 451 -24.95 0.86 40.46
N LEU A 452 -23.90 0.25 41.02
CA LEU A 452 -23.50 -1.11 40.67
C LEU A 452 -24.57 -2.14 41.04
N SER A 453 -25.21 -1.97 42.20
CA SER A 453 -26.31 -2.84 42.62
C SER A 453 -27.45 -2.84 41.59
N ASP A 454 -27.84 -1.66 41.09
CA ASP A 454 -28.86 -1.55 40.03
C ASP A 454 -28.41 -2.18 38.71
N ALA A 455 -27.12 -2.04 38.35
CA ALA A 455 -26.56 -2.63 37.14
C ALA A 455 -26.58 -4.17 37.18
N LEU A 456 -26.45 -4.76 38.37
CA LEU A 456 -26.33 -6.20 38.59
C LEU A 456 -27.64 -6.88 39.01
N LYS A 457 -28.76 -6.14 39.07
CA LYS A 457 -30.09 -6.74 39.26
C LYS A 457 -30.42 -7.73 38.13
N PRO A 458 -31.07 -8.86 38.42
CA PRO A 458 -31.44 -9.85 37.39
C PRO A 458 -32.24 -9.25 36.22
N GLU A 459 -33.11 -8.29 36.51
CA GLU A 459 -33.92 -7.58 35.50
C GLU A 459 -33.04 -6.77 34.55
N THR A 460 -32.08 -6.01 35.10
CA THR A 460 -31.13 -5.22 34.33
C THR A 460 -30.22 -6.12 33.49
N LEU A 461 -29.67 -7.19 34.08
CA LEU A 461 -28.83 -8.16 33.38
C LEU A 461 -29.57 -8.77 32.19
N ASN A 462 -30.80 -9.25 32.40
CA ASN A 462 -31.60 -9.84 31.34
C ASN A 462 -31.97 -8.83 30.25
N SER A 463 -32.32 -7.60 30.64
CA SER A 463 -32.62 -6.53 29.68
C SER A 463 -31.41 -6.17 28.83
N VAL A 464 -30.24 -5.98 29.43
CA VAL A 464 -29.00 -5.62 28.72
C VAL A 464 -28.56 -6.77 27.82
N ARG A 465 -28.61 -8.01 28.32
CA ARG A 465 -28.30 -9.20 27.51
C ARG A 465 -29.20 -9.31 26.28
N LYS A 466 -30.49 -9.02 26.41
CA LYS A 466 -31.45 -9.03 25.29
C LYS A 466 -31.13 -7.94 24.25
N GLU A 467 -30.78 -6.73 24.69
CA GLU A 467 -30.41 -5.64 23.79
C GLU A 467 -29.07 -5.89 23.09
N LEU A 468 -28.08 -6.44 23.79
CA LEU A 468 -26.82 -6.87 23.16
C LEU A 468 -27.04 -7.97 22.13
N ALA A 469 -27.92 -8.94 22.44
CA ALA A 469 -28.29 -9.99 21.49
C ALA A 469 -29.04 -9.45 20.26
N SER A 470 -29.69 -8.28 20.34
CA SER A 470 -30.33 -7.63 19.20
C SER A 470 -29.38 -6.78 18.36
N LEU A 471 -28.14 -6.53 18.81
CA LEU A 471 -27.07 -5.92 18.00
C LEU A 471 -26.48 -6.93 16.99
N GLN A 472 -27.33 -7.79 16.43
CA GLN A 472 -26.98 -8.82 15.46
C GLN A 472 -26.21 -8.19 14.28
N GLY A 473 -25.05 -8.76 13.95
CA GLY A 473 -24.22 -8.31 12.83
C GLY A 473 -22.92 -7.60 13.21
N LYS A 474 -22.64 -7.37 14.51
CA LYS A 474 -21.29 -6.93 14.92
C LYS A 474 -20.24 -8.04 14.77
N ASN A 475 -20.56 -9.25 15.24
CA ASN A 475 -19.75 -10.47 15.06
C ASN A 475 -19.88 -11.00 13.63
N MET A 476 -19.25 -10.32 12.66
CA MET A 476 -19.30 -10.70 11.26
C MET A 476 -18.37 -11.89 10.98
N ILE A 477 -17.13 -11.83 11.47
CA ILE A 477 -16.15 -12.91 11.26
C ILE A 477 -16.33 -13.94 12.38
N LYS A 478 -16.99 -15.06 12.07
CA LYS A 478 -17.24 -16.14 13.03
C LYS A 478 -16.37 -17.33 12.73
N PRO A 479 -15.64 -17.91 13.70
CA PRO A 479 -14.83 -19.08 13.45
C PRO A 479 -15.70 -20.26 12.98
N LYS A 480 -15.21 -21.04 12.00
CA LYS A 480 -15.91 -22.25 11.52
C LYS A 480 -16.05 -23.32 12.61
N ILE A 481 -15.12 -23.34 13.57
CA ILE A 481 -15.13 -24.21 14.75
C ILE A 481 -15.13 -23.34 16.00
N GLU A 482 -16.17 -23.47 16.81
CA GLU A 482 -16.36 -22.68 18.02
C GLU A 482 -15.93 -23.49 19.25
N LEU A 483 -14.72 -23.22 19.77
CA LEU A 483 -14.16 -23.89 20.96
C LEU A 483 -14.44 -23.12 22.27
N THR A 484 -14.81 -21.86 22.15
CA THR A 484 -15.02 -20.92 23.28
C THR A 484 -16.34 -20.19 23.06
N CYS A 485 -16.78 -19.32 23.98
CA CYS A 485 -18.05 -18.62 23.83
C CYS A 485 -18.19 -17.90 22.46
N SER A 486 -19.32 -18.11 21.78
CA SER A 486 -19.72 -17.46 20.50
C SER A 486 -19.80 -15.95 20.63
N ASP A 487 -20.45 -15.51 21.69
CA ASP A 487 -20.88 -14.14 21.88
C ASP A 487 -19.90 -13.46 22.84
N LYS A 488 -18.70 -13.19 22.33
CA LYS A 488 -17.62 -12.51 23.05
C LYS A 488 -17.90 -11.01 23.15
N ILE A 489 -17.59 -10.47 24.32
CA ILE A 489 -17.54 -9.04 24.59
C ILE A 489 -16.09 -8.70 24.91
N ASN A 490 -15.45 -7.84 24.12
CA ASN A 490 -14.07 -7.42 24.40
C ASN A 490 -14.05 -5.99 24.96
N PHE A 491 -12.94 -5.62 25.61
CA PHE A 491 -12.74 -4.25 26.07
C PHE A 491 -12.84 -3.30 24.88
N MET A 492 -12.00 -3.52 23.86
CA MET A 492 -12.01 -2.79 22.61
C MET A 492 -11.73 -3.79 21.48
N PRO A 493 -12.75 -4.37 20.83
CA PRO A 493 -12.57 -5.44 19.84
C PRO A 493 -11.66 -5.09 18.67
N SER A 494 -11.02 -6.11 18.09
CA SER A 494 -10.38 -6.00 16.78
C SER A 494 -11.36 -5.56 15.70
N ARG A 495 -10.85 -5.02 14.60
CA ARG A 495 -11.67 -4.45 13.53
C ARG A 495 -12.07 -5.51 12.52
N PHE A 496 -13.25 -5.30 11.94
CA PHE A 496 -13.69 -6.07 10.79
C PHE A 496 -12.79 -5.73 9.60
N VAL A 497 -12.21 -6.76 8.99
CA VAL A 497 -11.42 -6.62 7.77
C VAL A 497 -11.97 -7.62 6.76
N LEU A 498 -12.34 -7.11 5.58
CA LEU A 498 -13.04 -7.87 4.54
C LEU A 498 -12.21 -9.06 4.03
N ASP A 499 -10.89 -8.94 4.03
CA ASP A 499 -9.98 -10.01 3.65
C ASP A 499 -10.10 -11.22 4.58
N ASN A 500 -10.22 -11.02 5.89
CA ASN A 500 -10.41 -12.10 6.85
C ASN A 500 -11.72 -12.87 6.59
N GLU A 501 -12.83 -12.17 6.33
CA GLU A 501 -14.11 -12.80 6.00
C GLU A 501 -13.99 -13.64 4.72
N ILE A 502 -13.43 -13.05 3.65
CA ILE A 502 -13.28 -13.74 2.35
C ILE A 502 -12.33 -14.93 2.47
N LEU A 503 -11.13 -14.73 3.02
CA LEU A 503 -10.11 -15.78 3.09
C LEU A 503 -10.51 -16.91 4.02
N GLN A 504 -11.32 -16.63 5.04
CA GLN A 504 -11.89 -17.67 5.88
C GLN A 504 -12.89 -18.55 5.09
N GLU A 505 -13.69 -17.98 4.20
CA GLU A 505 -14.55 -18.76 3.32
C GLU A 505 -13.76 -19.58 2.29
N MET A 506 -12.62 -19.07 1.83
CA MET A 506 -11.73 -19.74 0.86
C MET A 506 -10.84 -20.85 1.46
N THR A 507 -10.90 -21.06 2.77
CA THR A 507 -10.10 -22.08 3.47
C THR A 507 -10.97 -23.11 4.15
N ASP A 508 -10.42 -24.32 4.31
CA ASP A 508 -11.05 -25.43 5.03
C ASP A 508 -10.00 -26.05 5.95
N THR A 509 -10.31 -26.19 7.24
CA THR A 509 -9.32 -26.61 8.24
C THR A 509 -8.69 -27.97 7.94
N ASP A 510 -9.42 -28.87 7.29
CA ASP A 510 -8.98 -30.25 7.05
C ASP A 510 -8.39 -30.43 5.65
N ARG A 511 -8.99 -29.78 4.64
CA ARG A 511 -8.64 -29.96 3.22
C ARG A 511 -7.71 -28.89 2.69
N ARG A 512 -7.86 -27.65 3.17
CA ARG A 512 -7.16 -26.47 2.65
C ARG A 512 -6.94 -25.43 3.76
N PRO A 513 -6.02 -25.69 4.71
CA PRO A 513 -5.88 -24.89 5.91
C PRO A 513 -5.33 -23.47 5.66
N TYR A 514 -4.82 -23.20 4.45
CA TYR A 514 -4.21 -21.92 4.11
C TYR A 514 -4.72 -21.37 2.78
N PRO A 515 -4.94 -20.05 2.68
CA PRO A 515 -5.26 -19.41 1.41
C PRO A 515 -4.03 -19.38 0.50
N LYS A 516 -4.25 -19.15 -0.79
CA LYS A 516 -3.26 -19.04 -1.86
C LYS A 516 -3.38 -17.67 -2.51
N GLY A 517 -2.29 -17.19 -3.11
CA GLY A 517 -2.31 -15.89 -3.80
C GLY A 517 -3.37 -15.79 -4.91
N LEU A 518 -3.71 -16.91 -5.55
CA LEU A 518 -4.78 -16.97 -6.54
C LEU A 518 -6.19 -16.77 -5.95
N ASP A 519 -6.41 -17.03 -4.66
CA ASP A 519 -7.72 -16.83 -4.02
C ASP A 519 -8.12 -15.37 -4.02
N VAL A 520 -7.16 -14.48 -3.84
CA VAL A 520 -7.39 -13.03 -3.90
C VAL A 520 -7.93 -12.68 -5.29
N LEU A 521 -7.27 -13.15 -6.35
CA LEU A 521 -7.69 -12.88 -7.72
C LEU A 521 -9.04 -13.52 -8.04
N ALA A 522 -9.28 -14.76 -7.58
CA ALA A 522 -10.55 -15.46 -7.76
C ALA A 522 -11.70 -14.75 -7.03
N ALA A 523 -11.47 -14.27 -5.80
CA ALA A 523 -12.45 -13.49 -5.04
C ALA A 523 -12.81 -12.16 -5.73
N PHE A 524 -11.90 -11.57 -6.49
CA PHE A 524 -12.16 -10.42 -7.35
C PHE A 524 -12.75 -10.77 -8.73
N GLY A 525 -13.04 -12.06 -9.00
CA GLY A 525 -13.72 -12.54 -10.21
C GLY A 525 -12.80 -12.97 -11.36
N SER A 526 -11.53 -13.25 -11.10
CA SER A 526 -10.62 -13.78 -12.13
C SER A 526 -10.94 -15.25 -12.45
N VAL A 527 -11.62 -15.46 -13.59
CA VAL A 527 -11.96 -16.78 -14.12
C VAL A 527 -10.72 -17.65 -14.33
N ALA A 528 -9.60 -17.05 -14.75
CA ALA A 528 -8.35 -17.78 -14.93
C ALA A 528 -7.78 -18.28 -13.60
N ALA A 529 -7.81 -17.43 -12.56
CA ALA A 529 -7.34 -17.84 -11.23
C ALA A 529 -8.23 -18.93 -10.63
N GLU A 530 -9.54 -18.79 -10.77
CA GLU A 530 -10.53 -19.81 -10.37
C GLU A 530 -10.31 -21.13 -11.11
N GLY A 531 -10.09 -21.08 -12.43
CA GLY A 531 -9.79 -22.26 -13.24
C GLY A 531 -8.55 -23.01 -12.75
N VAL A 532 -7.44 -22.30 -12.49
CA VAL A 532 -6.21 -22.92 -11.99
C VAL A 532 -6.39 -23.52 -10.59
N LEU A 533 -7.18 -22.87 -9.72
CA LEU A 533 -7.50 -23.42 -8.39
C LEU A 533 -8.31 -24.71 -8.50
N ASN A 534 -9.38 -24.70 -9.30
CA ASN A 534 -10.25 -25.86 -9.52
C ASN A 534 -9.51 -27.05 -10.16
N GLU A 535 -8.68 -26.81 -11.19
CA GLU A 535 -7.88 -27.86 -11.85
C GLU A 535 -6.93 -28.57 -10.87
N ARG A 536 -6.45 -27.84 -9.86
CA ARG A 536 -5.55 -28.38 -8.84
C ARG A 536 -6.30 -29.03 -7.66
N GLY A 537 -7.63 -29.11 -7.73
CA GLY A 537 -8.49 -29.62 -6.66
C GLY A 537 -8.40 -28.78 -5.38
N GLN A 538 -8.19 -27.47 -5.52
CA GLN A 538 -7.91 -26.54 -4.43
C GLN A 538 -9.04 -25.59 -4.17
#